data_AF-A0A0M9EUD4-F1
#
_entry.id   AF-A0A0M9EUD4-F1
#
_cell.length_a   1.000
_cell.length_b   1.000
_cell.length_c   1.000
_cell.angle_alpha   90.00
_cell.angle_beta   90.00
_cell.angle_gamma   90.00
#
_symmetry.space_group_name_H-M   'P 1'
#
loop_
_entity.id
_entity.type
_entity.pdbx_description
1 polymer ?
#
loop_
_entity_poly.entity_id
_entity_poly.type
_entity_poly.pdbx_seq_one_letter_code
_entity_poly.pdbx_strand_id
1 'polypeptide(L)'
;MAERGVDVLDVSSGGIHKMQKIAAGPGYQAPFAKAIKKSVGDKLLVSTVGKIETGTLAEEIILGGQDDTPLDLVAAGRLFQKNTGLVWSWADDLDTSIQIAHQIAWGFGGRAKKGFAKPAF
;
A
#
# COMPACT_ATOMS: atom_id res chain seq x y z
N MET A 1 -3.17 10.50 -20.01
CA MET A 1 -3.33 10.97 -18.62
C MET A 1 -2.04 11.63 -18.14
N ALA A 2 -0.91 10.89 -18.16
CA ALA A 2 0.42 11.43 -17.87
C ALA A 2 0.75 12.73 -18.63
N GLU A 3 0.55 12.77 -19.96
CA GLU A 3 0.76 13.97 -20.78
C GLU A 3 -0.13 15.17 -20.39
N ARG A 4 -1.17 14.94 -19.59
CA ARG A 4 -2.07 15.97 -19.06
C ARG A 4 -1.76 16.31 -17.59
N GLY A 5 -0.64 15.83 -17.04
CA GLY A 5 -0.17 16.13 -15.69
C GLY A 5 -0.80 15.29 -14.57
N VAL A 6 -1.32 14.09 -14.87
CA VAL A 6 -1.73 13.14 -13.83
C VAL A 6 -0.50 12.38 -13.34
N ASP A 7 -0.24 12.41 -12.02
CA ASP A 7 0.91 11.73 -11.42
C ASP A 7 0.64 10.25 -11.08
N VAL A 8 -0.57 9.96 -10.58
CA VAL A 8 -0.96 8.64 -10.08
C VAL A 8 -2.31 8.23 -10.68
N LEU A 9 -2.39 6.97 -11.13
CA LEU A 9 -3.66 6.32 -11.46
C LEU A 9 -4.02 5.29 -10.38
N ASP A 10 -5.09 5.58 -9.63
CA ASP A 10 -5.64 4.65 -8.64
C ASP A 10 -6.67 3.70 -9.26
N VAL A 11 -6.32 2.42 -9.34
CA VAL A 11 -7.06 1.44 -10.12
C VAL A 11 -8.02 0.65 -9.23
N SER A 12 -9.31 0.81 -9.53
CA SER A 12 -10.43 0.06 -8.96
C SER A 12 -11.32 -0.54 -10.08
N SER A 13 -12.44 -1.17 -9.72
CA SER A 13 -13.33 -1.85 -10.68
C SER A 13 -14.80 -1.87 -10.23
N GLY A 14 -15.71 -2.10 -11.19
CA GLY A 14 -17.15 -2.21 -10.94
C GLY A 14 -17.87 -0.87 -10.77
N GLY A 15 -19.11 -0.91 -10.27
CA GLY A 15 -19.90 0.28 -9.94
C GLY A 15 -20.68 0.91 -11.10
N ILE A 16 -20.51 0.45 -12.33
CA ILE A 16 -21.21 0.97 -13.52
C ILE A 16 -22.63 0.42 -13.62
N HIS A 17 -22.86 -0.84 -13.23
CA HIS A 17 -24.19 -1.47 -13.32
C HIS A 17 -24.45 -2.46 -12.19
N LYS A 18 -25.67 -2.43 -11.62
CA LYS A 18 -26.05 -3.25 -10.45
C LYS A 18 -25.98 -4.77 -10.65
N MET A 19 -26.11 -5.24 -11.90
CA MET A 19 -26.06 -6.66 -12.25
C MET A 19 -24.64 -7.18 -12.53
N GLN A 20 -23.61 -6.35 -12.34
CA GLN A 20 -22.22 -6.79 -12.50
C GLN A 20 -21.90 -7.94 -11.53
N LYS A 21 -21.25 -8.98 -12.03
CA LYS A 21 -20.75 -10.09 -11.22
C LYS A 21 -19.29 -9.83 -10.90
N ILE A 22 -18.98 -9.56 -9.62
CA ILE A 22 -17.63 -9.26 -9.16
C ILE A 22 -17.04 -10.50 -8.47
N ALA A 23 -15.94 -11.01 -9.01
CA ALA A 23 -15.15 -12.07 -8.37
C ALA A 23 -14.20 -11.44 -7.35
N ALA A 24 -14.70 -11.21 -6.12
CA ALA A 24 -13.94 -10.50 -5.09
C ALA A 24 -13.13 -11.44 -4.20
N GLY A 25 -11.80 -11.39 -4.30
CA GLY A 25 -10.83 -12.05 -3.40
C GLY A 25 -9.77 -11.08 -2.88
N PRO A 26 -8.78 -11.55 -2.09
CA PRO A 26 -7.63 -10.74 -1.70
C PRO A 26 -6.95 -10.12 -2.93
N GLY A 27 -6.67 -8.82 -2.90
CA GLY A 27 -5.98 -8.11 -3.98
C GLY A 27 -6.66 -8.16 -5.37
N TYR A 28 -7.97 -8.44 -5.46
CA TYR A 28 -8.63 -8.80 -6.73
C TYR A 28 -8.56 -7.76 -7.86
N GLN A 29 -8.17 -6.52 -7.58
CA GLN A 29 -8.02 -5.47 -8.60
C GLN A 29 -6.55 -5.23 -8.98
N ALA A 30 -5.59 -5.82 -8.26
CA ALA A 30 -4.17 -5.74 -8.57
C ALA A 30 -3.85 -6.22 -10.00
N PRO A 31 -4.48 -7.29 -10.56
CA PRO A 31 -4.23 -7.67 -11.95
C PRO A 31 -4.53 -6.56 -12.96
N PHE A 32 -5.56 -5.74 -12.73
CA PHE A 32 -5.89 -4.61 -13.61
C PHE A 32 -4.81 -3.52 -13.52
N ALA A 33 -4.39 -3.18 -12.29
CA ALA A 33 -3.34 -2.21 -12.05
C ALA A 33 -2.02 -2.66 -12.71
N LYS A 34 -1.64 -3.93 -12.54
CA LYS A 34 -0.42 -4.52 -13.10
C LYS A 34 -0.42 -4.51 -14.64
N ALA A 35 -1.56 -4.85 -15.26
CA ALA A 35 -1.71 -4.75 -16.72
C ALA A 35 -1.53 -3.30 -17.23
N ILE A 36 -2.03 -2.31 -16.48
CA ILE A 36 -1.86 -0.90 -16.82
C ILE A 36 -0.40 -0.49 -16.62
N LYS A 37 0.22 -0.78 -15.46
CA LYS A 37 1.63 -0.45 -15.16
C LYS A 37 2.58 -1.04 -16.20
N LYS A 38 2.36 -2.28 -16.63
CA LYS A 38 3.13 -2.92 -17.70
C LYS A 38 3.07 -2.15 -19.03
N SER A 39 1.93 -1.52 -19.31
CA SER A 39 1.68 -0.79 -20.55
C SER A 39 2.20 0.65 -20.52
N VAL A 40 2.12 1.31 -19.35
CA VAL A 40 2.50 2.72 -19.21
C VAL A 40 3.93 2.93 -18.71
N GLY A 41 4.53 1.91 -18.08
CA GLY A 41 5.85 1.97 -17.48
C GLY A 41 5.95 3.09 -16.43
N ASP A 42 7.04 3.82 -16.45
CA ASP A 42 7.32 4.90 -15.48
C ASP A 42 6.73 6.25 -15.86
N LYS A 43 5.93 6.31 -16.94
CA LYS A 43 5.23 7.54 -17.33
C LYS A 43 4.13 7.93 -16.35
N LEU A 44 3.69 6.99 -15.51
CA LEU A 44 2.60 7.17 -14.55
C LEU A 44 2.82 6.23 -13.37
N LEU A 45 2.63 6.74 -12.15
CA LEU A 45 2.57 5.89 -10.98
C LEU A 45 1.23 5.18 -10.96
N VAL A 46 1.21 3.89 -10.61
CA VAL A 46 0.00 3.08 -10.60
C VAL A 46 -0.20 2.50 -9.21
N SER A 47 -1.38 2.78 -8.63
CA SER A 47 -1.82 2.19 -7.38
C SER A 47 -2.95 1.20 -7.57
N THR A 48 -3.11 0.33 -6.58
CA THR A 48 -4.24 -0.59 -6.53
C THR A 48 -4.93 -0.57 -5.17
N VAL A 49 -6.22 -0.88 -5.18
CA VAL A 49 -7.05 -1.11 -4.00
C VAL A 49 -7.74 -2.46 -4.09
N GLY A 50 -8.35 -2.92 -3.00
CA GLY A 50 -9.30 -4.03 -3.02
C GLY A 50 -8.86 -5.23 -2.20
N LYS A 51 -9.46 -5.35 -1.00
CA LYS A 51 -9.22 -6.45 -0.05
C LYS A 51 -7.71 -6.73 0.16
N ILE A 52 -6.93 -5.68 0.42
CA ILE A 52 -5.54 -5.77 0.84
C ILE A 52 -5.56 -5.70 2.37
N GLU A 53 -5.35 -6.84 3.03
CA GLU A 53 -5.64 -6.99 4.46
C GLU A 53 -4.39 -7.22 5.34
N THR A 54 -3.28 -7.66 4.76
CA THR A 54 -2.02 -7.91 5.47
C THR A 54 -0.86 -7.12 4.84
N GLY A 55 0.17 -6.84 5.64
CA GLY A 55 1.41 -6.24 5.15
C GLY A 55 2.11 -7.14 4.14
N THR A 56 2.09 -8.45 4.36
CA THR A 56 2.64 -9.46 3.44
C THR A 56 1.99 -9.42 2.05
N LEU A 57 0.66 -9.30 1.98
CA LEU A 57 -0.06 -9.18 0.72
C LEU A 57 0.23 -7.83 0.04
N ALA A 58 0.33 -6.75 0.82
CA ALA A 58 0.71 -5.45 0.30
C ALA A 58 2.12 -5.49 -0.33
N GLU A 59 3.09 -6.12 0.33
CA GLU A 59 4.46 -6.26 -0.16
C GLU A 59 4.53 -7.14 -1.42
N GLU A 60 3.83 -8.28 -1.44
CA GLU A 60 3.75 -9.13 -2.64
C GLU A 60 3.20 -8.37 -3.86
N ILE A 61 2.18 -7.54 -3.65
CA ILE A 61 1.58 -6.73 -4.71
C ILE A 61 2.55 -5.66 -5.22
N ILE A 62 3.26 -4.97 -4.32
CA ILE A 62 4.20 -3.88 -4.67
C ILE A 62 5.43 -4.44 -5.37
N LEU A 63 6.08 -5.43 -4.78
CA LEU A 63 7.33 -5.98 -5.33
C LEU A 63 7.11 -6.77 -6.62
N GLY A 64 5.92 -7.38 -6.76
CA GLY A 64 5.70 -8.37 -7.80
C GLY A 64 6.55 -9.63 -7.59
N GLY A 65 6.18 -10.71 -8.28
CA GLY A 65 7.03 -11.88 -8.48
C GLY A 65 7.94 -11.75 -9.70
N GLN A 66 8.73 -12.78 -9.97
CA GLN A 66 9.73 -12.81 -11.05
C GLN A 66 9.15 -12.51 -12.45
N ASP A 67 7.93 -12.96 -12.72
CA ASP A 67 7.22 -12.75 -14.01
C ASP A 67 6.04 -11.78 -13.86
N ASP A 68 5.97 -11.06 -12.75
CA ASP A 68 4.85 -10.17 -12.43
C ASP A 68 5.27 -8.71 -12.44
N THR A 69 4.31 -7.81 -12.70
CA THR A 69 4.59 -6.38 -12.77
C THR A 69 4.53 -5.77 -11.37
N PRO A 70 5.59 -5.10 -10.88
CA PRO A 70 5.54 -4.38 -9.61
C PRO A 70 4.58 -3.18 -9.71
N LEU A 71 4.07 -2.73 -8.57
CA LEU A 71 3.23 -1.53 -8.46
C LEU A 71 3.88 -0.48 -7.58
N ASP A 72 3.48 0.77 -7.76
CA ASP A 72 4.11 1.90 -7.07
C ASP A 72 3.47 2.15 -5.69
N LEU A 73 2.15 1.91 -5.55
CA LEU A 73 1.43 2.07 -4.28
C LEU A 73 0.31 1.05 -4.08
N VAL A 74 -0.05 0.84 -2.82
CA VAL A 74 -1.30 0.17 -2.42
C VAL A 74 -2.14 1.11 -1.56
N ALA A 75 -3.45 1.07 -1.74
CA ALA A 75 -4.38 1.82 -0.91
C ALA A 75 -5.35 0.89 -0.16
N ALA A 76 -5.56 1.21 1.12
CA ALA A 76 -6.42 0.45 2.02
C ALA A 76 -7.59 1.31 2.49
N GLY A 77 -8.80 0.72 2.51
CA GLY A 77 -10.03 1.40 2.90
C GLY A 77 -10.63 0.82 4.18
N ARG A 78 -11.50 -0.18 4.03
CA ARG A 78 -12.24 -0.81 5.14
C ARG A 78 -11.38 -1.21 6.34
N LEU A 79 -10.16 -1.69 6.10
CA LEU A 79 -9.30 -2.14 7.20
C LEU A 79 -8.78 -0.98 8.06
N PHE A 80 -8.52 0.19 7.47
CA PHE A 80 -8.19 1.41 8.24
C PHE A 80 -9.34 1.86 9.16
N GLN A 81 -10.60 1.61 8.76
CA GLN A 81 -11.77 1.93 9.59
C GLN A 81 -11.84 1.04 10.83
N LYS A 82 -11.39 -0.22 10.72
CA LYS A 82 -11.36 -1.18 11.83
C LYS A 82 -10.10 -1.07 12.68
N ASN A 83 -8.97 -0.74 12.07
CA ASN A 83 -7.67 -0.62 12.71
C ASN A 83 -6.99 0.69 12.31
N THR A 84 -7.02 1.70 13.18
CA THR A 84 -6.35 2.99 12.94
C THR A 84 -4.82 2.88 13.01
N GLY A 85 -4.29 1.80 13.60
CA GLY A 85 -2.87 1.45 13.64
C GLY A 85 -2.45 0.51 12.51
N LEU A 86 -3.19 0.48 11.39
CA LEU A 86 -2.95 -0.50 10.32
C LEU A 86 -1.51 -0.51 9.80
N VAL A 87 -0.93 0.67 9.59
CA VAL A 87 0.46 0.79 9.10
C VAL A 87 1.46 0.16 10.07
N TRP A 88 1.23 0.29 11.38
CA TRP A 88 2.04 -0.39 12.39
C TRP A 88 1.82 -1.91 12.32
N SER A 89 0.58 -2.37 12.28
CA SER A 89 0.27 -3.80 12.15
C SER A 89 0.91 -4.43 10.92
N TRP A 90 0.95 -3.72 9.79
CA TRP A 90 1.63 -4.19 8.59
C TRP A 90 3.16 -4.14 8.72
N ALA A 91 3.70 -3.19 9.48
CA ALA A 91 5.12 -3.17 9.80
C ALA A 91 5.51 -4.41 10.62
N ASP A 92 4.67 -4.81 11.58
CA ASP A 92 4.84 -6.06 12.35
C ASP A 92 4.76 -7.30 11.45
N ASP A 93 3.81 -7.35 10.50
CA ASP A 93 3.69 -8.45 9.52
C ASP A 93 4.98 -8.64 8.69
N LEU A 94 5.71 -7.54 8.45
CA LEU A 94 6.91 -7.50 7.61
C LEU A 94 8.22 -7.46 8.40
N ASP A 95 8.16 -7.58 9.73
CA ASP A 95 9.31 -7.45 10.63
C ASP A 95 10.15 -6.17 10.36
N THR A 96 9.46 -5.05 10.11
CA THR A 96 10.10 -3.77 9.76
C THR A 96 9.77 -2.66 10.74
N SER A 97 10.71 -1.73 10.92
CA SER A 97 10.53 -0.57 11.80
C SER A 97 10.00 0.62 11.00
N ILE A 98 8.95 1.27 11.52
CA ILE A 98 8.41 2.51 10.95
C ILE A 98 8.64 3.70 11.88
N GLN A 99 8.69 4.90 11.31
CA GLN A 99 8.66 6.13 12.09
C GLN A 99 7.25 6.35 12.62
N ILE A 100 7.14 6.42 13.95
CA ILE A 100 5.89 6.66 14.67
C ILE A 100 6.05 7.88 15.56
N ALA A 101 4.92 8.49 15.92
CA ALA A 101 4.92 9.66 16.80
C ALA A 101 5.64 9.34 18.12
N HIS A 102 6.58 10.21 18.51
CA HIS A 102 7.41 10.01 19.70
C HIS A 102 6.58 9.73 20.98
N GLN A 103 5.37 10.29 21.05
CA GLN A 103 4.42 10.14 22.17
C GLN A 103 3.96 8.70 22.41
N ILE A 104 3.92 7.87 21.36
CA ILE A 104 3.51 6.45 21.45
C ILE A 104 4.70 5.50 21.25
N ALA A 105 5.76 5.96 20.59
CA ALA A 105 6.93 5.14 20.28
C ALA A 105 7.63 4.55 21.51
N TRP A 106 7.77 5.35 22.56
CA TRP A 106 8.54 4.95 23.75
C TRP A 106 7.92 3.78 24.52
N GLY A 107 6.62 3.53 24.36
CA GLY A 107 5.92 2.41 25.00
C GLY A 107 6.34 1.05 24.45
N PHE A 108 6.83 1.01 23.21
CA PHE A 108 7.16 -0.23 22.50
C PHE A 108 8.64 -0.30 22.09
N GLY A 109 9.27 0.84 21.78
CA GLY A 109 10.71 0.95 21.48
C GLY A 109 11.60 1.31 22.68
N GLY A 110 10.99 1.51 23.87
CA GLY A 110 11.68 1.96 25.07
C GLY A 110 11.92 3.49 25.09
N ARG A 111 12.28 4.00 26.28
CA ARG A 111 12.56 5.43 26.45
C ARG A 111 13.86 5.81 25.75
N ALA A 112 13.88 6.97 25.10
CA ALA A 112 15.09 7.58 24.59
C ALA A 112 16.14 7.67 25.72
N LYS A 113 17.31 7.06 25.51
CA LYS A 113 18.44 7.18 26.45
C LYS A 113 19.02 8.59 26.32
N LYS A 114 19.20 9.29 27.46
CA LYS A 114 19.92 10.58 27.49
C LYS A 114 21.30 10.39 26.84
N GLY A 115 21.60 11.12 25.77
CA GLY A 115 22.92 11.14 25.13
C GLY A 115 22.96 10.76 23.64
N PHE A 116 21.85 10.35 23.03
CA PHE A 116 21.83 10.19 21.57
C PHE A 116 21.73 11.54 20.88
N ALA A 117 22.73 11.85 20.05
CA ALA A 117 22.71 13.02 19.18
C ALA A 117 21.46 12.98 18.28
N LYS A 118 20.82 14.13 18.09
CA LYS A 118 19.72 14.26 17.13
C LYS A 118 20.23 13.82 15.75
N PRO A 119 19.48 13.00 15.00
CA PRO A 119 19.80 12.80 13.59
C PRO A 119 19.76 14.17 12.91
N ALA A 120 20.84 14.50 12.20
CA ALA A 120 20.81 15.61 11.27
C ALA A 120 19.93 15.16 10.09
N PHE A 121 18.82 15.87 9.90
CA PHE A 121 18.08 15.82 8.64
C PHE A 121 18.85 16.60 7.58
#